data_AF-A0AAN6M039-F1
#
_entry.id   AF-A0AAN6M039-F1
#
_cell.length_a   1.000
_cell.length_b   1.000
_cell.length_c   1.000
_cell.angle_alpha   90.00
_cell.angle_beta   90.00
_cell.angle_gamma   90.00
#
_symmetry.space_group_name_H-M   'P 1'
#
loop_
_entity.id
_entity.type
_entity.pdbx_description
1 polymer ?
#
loop_
_entity_poly.entity_id
_entity_poly.type
_entity_poly.pdbx_seq_one_letter_code
_entity_poly.pdbx_strand_id
1 'polypeptide(L)'
;MYRLIVVVRDSRSIYSTSFTNVKPGRWFVDLPEPEKVPELDVPSDGIVCFVLGARFNHPLGKLAPGVKDIGSMMAKMWDEMERDRFKYGFMGRTRTMVEVADTEAITMTWLTYWTDVDKLQKFATSVSHRLGQTAYGTSRYNHVGIMHETYKAPKGSWESVYLNMRPFGLGSARLPVKTGKDDQKRGDLLREVTLASQQTLRQRMRGNVVNAP
;
A
#
# COMPACT_ATOMS: atom_id res chain seq x y z
N MET A 1 31.67 20.23 -19.67
CA MET A 1 30.77 21.40 -19.51
C MET A 1 29.28 21.05 -19.59
N TYR A 2 28.80 20.32 -20.62
CA TYR A 2 27.38 19.96 -20.77
C TYR A 2 26.73 19.36 -19.51
N ARG A 3 27.36 18.33 -18.90
CA ARG A 3 26.84 17.70 -17.67
C ARG A 3 26.70 18.65 -16.49
N LEU A 4 27.65 19.59 -16.32
CA LEU A 4 27.59 20.59 -15.25
C LEU A 4 26.43 21.57 -15.47
N ILE A 5 26.20 21.99 -16.72
CA ILE A 5 25.07 22.87 -17.09
C ILE A 5 23.73 22.17 -16.81
N VAL A 6 23.60 20.88 -17.16
CA VAL A 6 22.40 20.09 -16.87
C VAL A 6 22.16 19.98 -15.36
N VAL A 7 23.20 19.65 -14.57
CA VAL A 7 23.09 19.57 -13.10
C VAL A 7 22.68 20.91 -12.48
N VAL A 8 23.27 22.02 -12.92
CA VAL A 8 22.92 23.35 -12.40
C VAL A 8 21.47 23.72 -12.75
N ARG A 9 21.03 23.42 -13.97
CA ARG A 9 19.63 23.62 -14.40
C ARG A 9 18.67 22.79 -13.54
N ASP A 10 18.94 21.49 -13.42
CA ASP A 10 18.03 20.56 -12.76
C ASP A 10 17.95 20.82 -11.25
N SER A 11 19.07 21.21 -10.61
CA SER A 11 19.11 21.64 -9.20
C SER A 11 18.32 22.92 -8.89
N ARG A 12 17.99 23.75 -9.90
CA ARG A 12 17.13 24.94 -9.72
C ARG A 12 15.65 24.64 -9.94
N SER A 13 15.33 23.46 -10.45
CA SER A 13 14.00 23.04 -10.86
C SER A 13 13.76 21.59 -10.45
N ILE A 14 14.11 21.30 -9.19
CA ILE A 14 14.23 19.93 -8.68
C ILE A 14 12.95 19.12 -8.68
N TYR A 15 11.77 19.76 -8.75
CA TYR A 15 10.47 19.08 -8.78
C TYR A 15 9.87 18.99 -10.19
N SER A 16 10.46 19.64 -11.19
CA SER A 16 10.05 19.53 -12.60
C SER A 16 11.04 18.74 -13.45
N THR A 17 12.30 18.61 -13.01
CA THR A 17 13.35 17.86 -13.70
C THR A 17 13.69 16.55 -12.99
N SER A 18 13.70 16.57 -11.67
CA SER A 18 13.82 15.42 -10.78
C SER A 18 12.55 15.34 -9.91
N PHE A 19 12.36 14.27 -9.14
CA PHE A 19 11.27 14.17 -8.14
C PHE A 19 9.85 14.57 -8.63
N THR A 20 9.53 14.34 -9.90
CA THR A 20 8.30 14.81 -10.57
C THR A 20 7.01 14.20 -10.01
N ASN A 21 7.13 13.20 -9.14
CA ASN A 21 6.02 12.55 -8.45
C ASN A 21 5.76 13.09 -7.04
N VAL A 22 6.54 14.07 -6.57
CA VAL A 22 6.30 14.75 -5.29
C VAL A 22 5.07 15.64 -5.44
N LYS A 23 4.10 15.50 -4.53
CA LYS A 23 2.98 16.44 -4.41
C LYS A 23 3.38 17.54 -3.41
N PRO A 24 3.61 18.79 -3.84
CA PRO A 24 3.95 19.89 -2.94
C PRO A 24 2.74 20.25 -2.06
N GLY A 25 2.97 20.83 -0.88
CA GLY A 25 1.91 21.17 0.06
C GLY A 25 1.49 20.00 0.95
N ARG A 26 0.37 20.16 1.64
CA ARG A 26 -0.14 19.18 2.62
C ARG A 26 -1.35 18.44 2.06
N TRP A 27 -1.29 17.12 2.13
CA TRP A 27 -2.29 16.22 1.58
C TRP A 27 -2.73 15.18 2.62
N PHE A 28 -3.98 14.76 2.51
CA PHE A 28 -4.60 13.74 3.36
C PHE A 28 -5.34 12.73 2.48
N VAL A 29 -5.49 11.50 2.95
CA VAL A 29 -6.44 10.56 2.36
C VAL A 29 -7.85 10.97 2.73
N ASP A 30 -8.66 11.27 1.72
CA ASP A 30 -10.08 11.61 1.81
C ASP A 30 -10.87 10.48 1.15
N LEU A 31 -11.64 9.73 1.97
CA LEU A 31 -12.51 8.68 1.45
C LEU A 31 -13.88 9.29 1.14
N PRO A 32 -14.42 9.10 -0.09
CA PRO A 32 -15.77 9.56 -0.41
C PRO A 32 -16.82 8.84 0.43
N GLU A 33 -17.97 9.46 0.62
CA GLU A 33 -19.13 8.78 1.22
C GLU A 33 -19.61 7.64 0.30
N PRO A 34 -19.78 6.40 0.79
CA PRO A 34 -20.16 5.25 -0.04
C PRO A 34 -21.43 5.50 -0.89
N GLU A 35 -22.39 6.24 -0.36
CA GLU A 35 -23.66 6.55 -1.02
C GLU A 35 -23.49 7.44 -2.26
N LYS A 36 -22.44 8.26 -2.30
CA LYS A 36 -22.13 9.17 -3.41
C LYS A 36 -21.38 8.47 -4.54
N VAL A 37 -20.80 7.30 -4.28
CA VAL A 37 -19.99 6.52 -5.24
C VAL A 37 -20.33 5.02 -5.16
N PRO A 38 -21.59 4.63 -5.46
CA PRO A 38 -22.06 3.25 -5.30
C PRO A 38 -21.34 2.22 -6.19
N GLU A 39 -20.58 2.68 -7.18
CA GLU A 39 -19.71 1.83 -8.01
C GLU A 39 -18.37 1.47 -7.36
N LEU A 40 -17.97 2.17 -6.29
CA LEU A 40 -16.70 1.97 -5.58
C LEU A 40 -16.90 1.13 -4.32
N ASP A 41 -15.93 0.27 -4.04
CA ASP A 41 -15.83 -0.42 -2.75
C ASP A 41 -15.13 0.50 -1.74
N VAL A 42 -15.92 1.31 -1.04
CA VAL A 42 -15.43 2.22 0.00
C VAL A 42 -15.39 1.49 1.35
N PRO A 43 -14.28 1.56 2.12
CA PRO A 43 -14.25 1.04 3.48
C PRO A 43 -15.29 1.75 4.36
N SER A 44 -16.32 1.05 4.82
CA SER A 44 -17.44 1.65 5.57
C SER A 44 -17.25 1.65 7.09
N ASP A 45 -16.60 0.63 7.64
CA ASP A 45 -16.45 0.42 9.09
C ASP A 45 -15.00 0.58 9.60
N GLY A 46 -14.05 0.77 8.70
CA GLY A 46 -12.63 0.93 9.00
C GLY A 46 -11.75 0.60 7.82
N ILE A 47 -10.44 0.77 7.96
CA ILE A 47 -9.45 0.37 6.96
C ILE A 47 -8.61 -0.76 7.56
N VAL A 48 -8.28 -1.76 6.75
CA VAL A 48 -7.36 -2.82 7.13
C VAL A 48 -5.97 -2.53 6.55
N CYS A 49 -4.95 -2.57 7.40
CA CYS A 49 -3.55 -2.59 7.03
C CYS A 49 -3.00 -3.98 7.29
N PHE A 50 -2.43 -4.61 6.27
CA PHE A 50 -1.77 -5.90 6.39
C PHE A 50 -0.31 -5.75 6.01
N VAL A 51 0.57 -6.01 6.99
CA VAL A 51 2.02 -5.98 6.84
C VAL A 51 2.47 -7.37 6.42
N LEU A 52 3.15 -7.45 5.29
CA LEU A 52 3.74 -8.69 4.79
C LEU A 52 5.25 -8.55 4.73
N GLY A 53 5.98 -9.54 5.26
CA GLY A 53 7.43 -9.58 5.20
C GLY A 53 7.93 -10.90 4.61
N ALA A 54 9.05 -10.83 3.90
CA ALA A 54 9.79 -11.97 3.43
C ALA A 54 11.30 -11.75 3.63
N ARG A 55 12.02 -12.79 4.04
CA ARG A 55 13.47 -12.73 4.28
C ARG A 55 14.18 -13.90 3.64
N PHE A 56 15.34 -13.65 3.02
CA PHE A 56 16.17 -14.71 2.43
C PHE A 56 17.35 -15.04 3.33
N ASN A 57 17.21 -16.07 4.17
CA ASN A 57 18.22 -16.54 5.12
C ASN A 57 19.26 -17.44 4.43
N HIS A 58 19.93 -16.93 3.39
CA HIS A 58 20.95 -17.66 2.62
C HIS A 58 22.00 -16.68 2.07
N PRO A 59 23.30 -17.03 2.03
CA PRO A 59 24.35 -16.15 1.49
C PRO A 59 24.20 -15.73 0.02
N LEU A 60 23.32 -16.39 -0.74
CA LEU A 60 23.02 -16.06 -2.14
C LEU A 60 21.83 -15.10 -2.25
N GLY A 61 21.16 -14.82 -1.12
CA GLY A 61 19.97 -13.97 -1.03
C GLY A 61 18.92 -14.38 -2.05
N LYS A 62 18.62 -13.46 -2.98
CA LYS A 62 17.63 -13.64 -4.06
C LYS A 62 17.98 -14.75 -5.05
N LEU A 63 19.24 -15.18 -5.10
CA LEU A 63 19.74 -16.23 -5.98
C LEU A 63 19.74 -17.62 -5.31
N ALA A 64 19.27 -17.73 -4.06
CA ALA A 64 19.22 -19.00 -3.37
C ALA A 64 18.25 -20.01 -4.04
N PRO A 65 18.51 -21.32 -3.92
CA PRO A 65 17.67 -22.35 -4.54
C PRO A 65 16.19 -22.22 -4.15
N GLY A 66 15.29 -22.28 -5.14
CA GLY A 66 13.84 -22.21 -4.88
C GLY A 66 13.28 -20.80 -4.66
N VAL A 67 14.12 -19.75 -4.48
CA VAL A 67 13.64 -18.35 -4.35
C VAL A 67 12.90 -17.89 -5.62
N LYS A 68 13.36 -18.32 -6.81
CA LYS A 68 12.65 -18.04 -8.07
C LYS A 68 11.25 -18.65 -8.09
N ASP A 69 11.11 -19.88 -7.63
CA ASP A 69 9.84 -20.62 -7.64
C ASP A 69 8.83 -19.94 -6.71
N ILE A 70 9.24 -19.68 -5.46
CA ILE A 70 8.37 -19.03 -4.48
C ILE A 70 8.06 -17.58 -4.85
N GLY A 71 9.03 -16.88 -5.45
CA GLY A 71 8.83 -15.55 -6.01
C GLY A 71 7.78 -15.54 -7.14
N SER A 72 7.76 -16.58 -7.99
CA SER A 72 6.73 -16.76 -9.01
C SER A 72 5.34 -17.02 -8.41
N MET A 73 5.26 -17.81 -7.34
CA MET A 73 3.99 -18.02 -6.61
C MET A 73 3.48 -16.71 -6.00
N MET A 74 4.36 -15.94 -5.36
CA MET A 74 4.02 -14.63 -4.79
C MET A 74 3.58 -13.63 -5.87
N ALA A 75 4.23 -13.63 -7.04
CA ALA A 75 3.82 -12.80 -8.18
C ALA A 75 2.39 -13.13 -8.63
N LYS A 76 2.04 -14.42 -8.75
CA LYS A 76 0.68 -14.84 -9.09
C LYS A 76 -0.37 -14.41 -8.06
N MET A 77 -0.02 -14.40 -6.77
CA MET A 77 -0.88 -13.86 -5.72
C MET A 77 -1.12 -12.36 -5.89
N TRP A 78 -0.07 -11.58 -6.19
CA TRP A 78 -0.20 -10.16 -6.49
C TRP A 78 -1.07 -9.92 -7.71
N ASP A 79 -0.84 -10.66 -8.80
CA ASP A 79 -1.62 -10.51 -10.04
C ASP A 79 -3.10 -10.85 -9.83
N GLU A 80 -3.41 -11.85 -9.01
CA GLU A 80 -4.79 -12.18 -8.66
C GLU A 80 -5.45 -11.08 -7.82
N MET A 81 -4.78 -10.56 -6.78
CA MET A 81 -5.31 -9.44 -5.99
C MET A 81 -5.54 -8.19 -6.83
N GLU A 82 -4.60 -7.88 -7.73
CA GLU A 82 -4.65 -6.73 -8.63
C GLU A 82 -5.75 -6.85 -9.70
N ARG A 83 -5.96 -8.05 -10.24
CA ARG A 83 -7.03 -8.30 -11.23
C ARG A 83 -8.42 -8.30 -10.59
N ASP A 84 -8.53 -8.88 -9.39
CA ASP A 84 -9.81 -9.14 -8.73
C ASP A 84 -10.01 -8.21 -7.51
N ARG A 85 -9.55 -6.95 -7.61
CA ARG A 85 -9.54 -5.96 -6.51
C ARG A 85 -10.88 -5.83 -5.81
N PHE A 86 -11.98 -5.72 -6.55
CA PHE A 86 -13.33 -5.57 -5.96
C PHE A 86 -13.77 -6.82 -5.20
N LYS A 87 -13.44 -8.02 -5.73
CA LYS A 87 -13.77 -9.30 -5.08
C LYS A 87 -13.09 -9.42 -3.72
N TYR A 88 -11.86 -8.92 -3.62
CA TYR A 88 -11.00 -9.05 -2.45
C TYR A 88 -10.88 -7.78 -1.62
N GLY A 89 -11.51 -6.67 -2.02
CA GLY A 89 -11.38 -5.40 -1.32
C GLY A 89 -9.96 -4.83 -1.33
N PHE A 90 -9.14 -5.20 -2.31
CA PHE A 90 -7.71 -4.85 -2.34
C PHE A 90 -7.50 -3.42 -2.84
N MET A 91 -7.16 -2.51 -1.92
CA MET A 91 -6.94 -1.11 -2.26
C MET A 91 -5.55 -0.87 -2.86
N GLY A 92 -4.59 -1.72 -2.54
CA GLY A 92 -3.25 -1.69 -3.13
C GLY A 92 -2.15 -1.98 -2.11
N ARG A 93 -0.92 -1.83 -2.57
CA ARG A 93 0.28 -2.09 -1.77
C ARG A 93 1.40 -1.09 -2.03
N THR A 94 2.32 -0.99 -1.09
CA THR A 94 3.60 -0.32 -1.34
C THR A 94 4.41 -1.08 -2.39
N ARG A 95 5.33 -0.39 -3.06
CA ARG A 95 6.46 -1.07 -3.71
C ARG A 95 7.26 -1.84 -2.64
N THR A 96 8.08 -2.79 -3.08
CA THR A 96 8.97 -3.54 -2.19
C THR A 96 9.84 -2.58 -1.40
N MET A 97 9.66 -2.58 -0.09
CA MET A 97 10.56 -1.92 0.85
C MET A 97 11.62 -2.95 1.24
N VAL A 98 12.87 -2.51 1.33
CA VAL A 98 13.98 -3.37 1.72
C VAL A 98 14.56 -2.79 2.99
N GLU A 99 14.70 -3.63 4.01
CA GLU A 99 15.40 -3.24 5.23
C GLU A 99 16.89 -3.13 4.92
N VAL A 100 17.46 -1.95 5.16
CA VAL A 100 18.86 -1.64 4.80
C VAL A 100 19.82 -1.84 5.97
N ALA A 101 19.30 -1.97 7.19
CA ALA A 101 20.11 -2.23 8.38
C ALA A 101 20.23 -3.73 8.73
N ASP A 102 19.58 -4.63 7.98
CA ASP A 102 19.76 -6.08 8.14
C ASP A 102 21.15 -6.48 7.63
N THR A 103 22.06 -6.83 8.55
CA THR A 103 23.46 -7.17 8.22
C THR A 103 23.63 -8.62 7.80
N GLU A 104 22.64 -9.48 8.07
CA GLU A 104 22.78 -10.93 7.91
C GLU A 104 22.02 -11.47 6.70
N ALA A 105 21.01 -10.74 6.21
CA ALA A 105 20.17 -11.17 5.11
C ALA A 105 19.47 -10.00 4.40
N ILE A 106 18.58 -10.33 3.47
CA ILE A 106 17.72 -9.37 2.79
C ILE A 106 16.29 -9.57 3.30
N THR A 107 15.81 -8.60 4.08
CA THR A 107 14.42 -8.51 4.52
C THR A 107 13.65 -7.53 3.64
N MET A 108 12.50 -7.96 3.13
CA MET A 108 11.60 -7.16 2.31
C MET A 108 10.23 -7.06 2.98
N THR A 109 9.61 -5.89 2.88
CA THR A 109 8.32 -5.62 3.50
C THR A 109 7.37 -4.92 2.53
N TRP A 110 6.08 -5.24 2.63
CA TRP A 110 4.99 -4.58 1.92
C TRP A 110 3.91 -4.19 2.91
N LEU A 111 3.42 -2.96 2.81
CA LEU A 111 2.15 -2.57 3.43
C LEU A 111 1.06 -2.75 2.39
N THR A 112 0.00 -3.45 2.75
CA THR A 112 -1.16 -3.66 1.89
C THR A 112 -2.41 -3.11 2.58
N TYR A 113 -3.30 -2.52 1.80
CA TYR A 113 -4.50 -1.86 2.33
C TYR A 113 -5.75 -2.52 1.76
N TRP A 114 -6.74 -2.71 2.62
CA TRP A 114 -7.97 -3.42 2.28
C TRP A 114 -9.20 -2.71 2.83
N THR A 115 -10.31 -2.85 2.11
CA THR A 115 -11.59 -2.24 2.46
C THR A 115 -12.26 -2.94 3.64
N ASP A 116 -11.98 -4.22 3.84
CA ASP A 116 -12.59 -5.04 4.89
C ASP A 116 -11.79 -6.32 5.18
N VAL A 117 -11.94 -6.87 6.40
CA VAL A 117 -11.26 -8.09 6.86
C VAL A 117 -11.83 -9.35 6.20
N ASP A 118 -13.14 -9.45 5.98
CA ASP A 118 -13.75 -10.64 5.38
C ASP A 118 -13.32 -10.77 3.91
N LYS A 119 -13.15 -9.65 3.21
CA LYS A 119 -12.63 -9.64 1.84
C LYS A 119 -11.14 -10.01 1.78
N LEU A 120 -10.33 -9.57 2.74
CA LEU A 120 -8.96 -10.07 2.91
C LEU A 120 -8.94 -11.58 3.19
N GLN A 121 -9.80 -12.08 4.08
CA GLN A 121 -9.91 -13.51 4.38
C GLN A 121 -10.36 -14.33 3.16
N LYS A 122 -11.21 -13.76 2.31
CA LYS A 122 -11.60 -14.35 1.02
C LYS A 122 -10.41 -14.50 0.08
N PHE A 123 -9.46 -13.57 0.10
CA PHE A 123 -8.19 -13.73 -0.61
C PHE A 123 -7.28 -14.77 0.06
N ALA A 124 -7.18 -14.77 1.39
CA ALA A 124 -6.37 -15.75 2.13
C ALA A 124 -6.81 -17.21 1.88
N THR A 125 -8.08 -17.40 1.52
CA THR A 125 -8.67 -18.69 1.14
C THR A 125 -8.77 -18.89 -0.39
N SER A 126 -8.09 -18.08 -1.20
CA SER A 126 -8.03 -18.28 -2.64
C SER A 126 -7.12 -19.46 -3.02
N VAL A 127 -7.23 -19.92 -4.27
CA VAL A 127 -6.39 -21.01 -4.78
C VAL A 127 -4.93 -20.58 -4.82
N SER A 128 -4.61 -19.38 -5.35
CA SER A 128 -3.23 -18.91 -5.45
C SER A 128 -2.58 -18.75 -4.08
N HIS A 129 -3.31 -18.21 -3.11
CA HIS A 129 -2.79 -18.04 -1.75
C HIS A 129 -2.52 -19.40 -1.09
N ARG A 130 -3.49 -20.33 -1.12
CA ARG A 130 -3.31 -21.68 -0.56
C ARG A 130 -2.15 -22.44 -1.18
N LEU A 131 -1.96 -22.34 -2.50
CA LEU A 131 -0.82 -22.99 -3.18
C LEU A 131 0.52 -22.52 -2.62
N GLY A 132 0.71 -21.21 -2.43
CA GLY A 132 1.95 -20.72 -1.83
C GLY A 132 2.04 -21.03 -0.34
N GLN A 133 0.94 -20.92 0.42
CA GLN A 133 0.91 -21.30 1.84
C GLN A 133 1.34 -22.75 2.05
N THR A 134 0.79 -23.68 1.26
CA THR A 134 1.20 -25.09 1.29
C THR A 134 2.66 -25.25 0.89
N ALA A 135 3.13 -24.56 -0.15
CA ALA A 135 4.53 -24.61 -0.57
C ALA A 135 5.49 -24.15 0.55
N TYR A 136 5.19 -23.06 1.25
CA TYR A 136 5.96 -22.58 2.39
C TYR A 136 5.98 -23.55 3.57
N GLY A 137 4.94 -24.36 3.74
CA GLY A 137 4.90 -25.41 4.75
C GLY A 137 5.81 -26.61 4.47
N THR A 138 6.45 -26.68 3.31
CA THR A 138 7.38 -27.76 2.95
C THR A 138 8.82 -27.44 3.34
N SER A 139 9.66 -28.45 3.49
CA SER A 139 11.10 -28.28 3.76
C SER A 139 11.90 -27.71 2.59
N ARG A 140 11.30 -27.60 1.39
CA ARG A 140 11.97 -27.13 0.15
C ARG A 140 12.45 -25.68 0.24
N TYR A 141 11.81 -24.86 1.08
CA TYR A 141 12.08 -23.41 1.18
C TYR A 141 12.47 -22.98 2.60
N ASN A 142 13.14 -23.86 3.36
CA ASN A 142 13.52 -23.66 4.76
C ASN A 142 14.39 -22.41 5.04
N HIS A 143 15.04 -21.85 4.03
CA HIS A 143 15.84 -20.63 4.11
C HIS A 143 15.06 -19.37 3.72
N VAL A 144 13.74 -19.47 3.49
CA VAL A 144 12.86 -18.32 3.23
C VAL A 144 12.00 -18.07 4.47
N GLY A 145 12.22 -16.95 5.14
CA GLY A 145 11.35 -16.47 6.21
C GLY A 145 10.15 -15.71 5.66
N ILE A 146 8.98 -15.88 6.26
CA ILE A 146 7.76 -15.12 5.97
C ILE A 146 7.15 -14.66 7.30
N MET A 147 6.64 -13.43 7.32
CA MET A 147 5.84 -12.90 8.42
C MET A 147 4.63 -12.15 7.87
N HIS A 148 3.57 -12.09 8.67
CA HIS A 148 2.47 -11.19 8.40
C HIS A 148 1.83 -10.66 9.67
N GLU A 149 1.30 -9.45 9.61
CA GLU A 149 0.55 -8.81 10.69
C GLU A 149 -0.70 -8.17 10.10
N THR A 150 -1.86 -8.32 10.77
CA THR A 150 -3.14 -7.76 10.30
C THR A 150 -3.67 -6.77 11.34
N TYR A 151 -3.92 -5.53 10.91
CA TYR A 151 -4.48 -4.48 11.74
C TYR A 151 -5.74 -3.91 11.10
N LYS A 152 -6.84 -3.82 11.86
CA LYS A 152 -8.05 -3.09 11.47
C LYS A 152 -8.10 -1.80 12.27
N ALA A 153 -8.11 -0.66 11.59
CA ALA A 153 -8.37 0.63 12.21
C ALA A 153 -9.84 0.99 11.98
N PRO A 154 -10.70 0.99 13.03
CA PRO A 154 -12.10 1.36 12.90
C PRO A 154 -12.28 2.75 12.30
N LYS A 155 -13.45 3.03 11.73
CA LYS A 155 -13.81 4.38 11.26
C LYS A 155 -13.53 5.39 12.37
N GLY A 156 -12.76 6.42 12.01
CA GLY A 156 -12.33 7.48 12.91
C GLY A 156 -11.23 7.12 13.92
N SER A 157 -10.49 6.04 13.66
CA SER A 157 -9.30 5.63 14.43
C SER A 157 -8.02 5.62 13.59
N TRP A 158 -8.00 6.33 12.46
CA TRP A 158 -6.85 6.43 11.57
C TRP A 158 -6.69 7.84 11.00
N GLU A 159 -5.46 8.18 10.61
CA GLU A 159 -5.10 9.43 9.96
C GLU A 159 -4.01 9.17 8.92
N SER A 160 -3.96 10.01 7.89
CA SER A 160 -2.80 10.08 6.99
C SER A 160 -2.46 11.53 6.69
N VAL A 161 -1.17 11.88 6.78
CA VAL A 161 -0.67 13.22 6.50
C VAL A 161 0.55 13.10 5.61
N TYR A 162 0.56 13.84 4.51
CA TYR A 162 1.65 13.89 3.55
C TYR A 162 2.03 15.35 3.34
N LEU A 163 3.30 15.71 3.55
CA LEU A 163 3.81 17.05 3.32
C LEU A 163 4.97 16.99 2.34
N ASN A 164 4.83 17.64 1.18
CA ASN A 164 5.85 17.64 0.12
C ASN A 164 6.34 16.22 -0.22
N MET A 165 5.39 15.28 -0.32
CA MET A 165 5.67 13.85 -0.37
C MET A 165 5.01 13.23 -1.60
N ARG A 166 5.68 12.25 -2.22
CA ARG A 166 5.05 11.45 -3.27
C ARG A 166 3.94 10.57 -2.66
N PRO A 167 2.91 10.16 -3.43
CA PRO A 167 1.97 9.14 -2.98
C PRO A 167 2.71 7.88 -2.47
N PHE A 168 2.42 7.50 -1.23
CA PHE A 168 3.04 6.36 -0.54
C PHE A 168 2.10 5.82 0.53
N GLY A 169 2.22 4.53 0.86
CA GLY A 169 1.32 3.87 1.80
C GLY A 169 -0.14 4.02 1.35
N LEU A 170 -1.03 4.34 2.30
CA LEU A 170 -2.46 4.52 2.04
C LEU A 170 -2.76 5.61 0.99
N GLY A 171 -1.95 6.68 0.94
CA GLY A 171 -2.06 7.75 -0.05
C GLY A 171 -1.75 7.33 -1.49
N SER A 172 -1.21 6.12 -1.69
CA SER A 172 -1.08 5.50 -3.02
C SER A 172 -2.11 4.41 -3.31
N ALA A 173 -2.96 4.08 -2.34
CA ALA A 173 -4.04 3.12 -2.50
C ALA A 173 -5.18 3.71 -3.34
N ARG A 174 -6.01 2.83 -3.88
CA ARG A 174 -7.15 3.16 -4.75
C ARG A 174 -8.35 2.33 -4.36
N LEU A 175 -9.54 2.91 -4.49
CA LEU A 175 -10.77 2.19 -4.22
C LEU A 175 -11.08 1.20 -5.36
N PRO A 176 -11.37 -0.08 -5.04
CA PRO A 176 -11.77 -1.05 -6.06
C PRO A 176 -13.09 -0.64 -6.76
N VAL A 177 -13.22 -0.89 -8.07
CA VAL A 177 -14.46 -0.59 -8.83
C VAL A 177 -15.24 -1.87 -9.14
N LYS A 178 -16.57 -1.83 -8.97
CA LYS A 178 -17.47 -2.97 -9.16
C LYS A 178 -17.43 -3.59 -10.57
N THR A 179 -17.14 -2.81 -11.60
CA THR A 179 -17.22 -3.23 -13.02
C THR A 179 -15.87 -3.51 -13.68
N GLY A 180 -14.76 -3.51 -12.94
CA GLY A 180 -13.45 -4.05 -13.36
C GLY A 180 -12.78 -3.45 -14.61
N LYS A 181 -13.42 -2.50 -15.30
CA LYS A 181 -12.93 -1.94 -16.58
C LYS A 181 -12.18 -0.61 -16.44
N ASP A 182 -12.08 -0.02 -15.25
CA ASP A 182 -11.47 1.32 -15.10
C ASP A 182 -10.85 1.59 -13.71
N ASP A 183 -10.36 0.55 -13.02
CA ASP A 183 -9.67 0.65 -11.72
C ASP A 183 -8.46 1.61 -11.74
N GLN A 184 -7.93 1.91 -12.94
CA GLN A 184 -6.77 2.77 -13.09
C GLN A 184 -7.08 4.28 -13.05
N LYS A 185 -8.34 4.70 -13.25
CA LYS A 185 -8.71 6.13 -13.41
C LYS A 185 -9.55 6.71 -12.28
N ARG A 186 -10.15 5.89 -11.40
CA ARG A 186 -11.01 6.36 -10.31
C ARG A 186 -10.40 6.00 -8.94
N GLY A 187 -10.54 6.90 -7.97
CA GLY A 187 -10.14 6.65 -6.58
C GLY A 187 -8.77 7.21 -6.16
N ASP A 188 -8.33 8.32 -6.75
CA ASP A 188 -7.22 9.10 -6.18
C ASP A 188 -7.67 9.60 -4.79
N LEU A 189 -7.03 9.05 -3.76
CA LEU A 189 -7.44 9.27 -2.37
C LEU A 189 -6.87 10.57 -1.78
N LEU A 190 -5.85 11.16 -2.40
CA LEU A 190 -5.16 12.32 -1.84
C LEU A 190 -5.88 13.62 -2.18
N ARG A 191 -6.26 14.37 -1.15
CA ARG A 191 -6.80 15.73 -1.27
C ARG A 191 -5.87 16.75 -0.64
N GLU A 192 -5.59 17.83 -1.37
CA GLU A 192 -4.82 18.96 -0.88
C GLU A 192 -5.63 19.77 0.12
N VAL A 193 -4.98 20.22 1.20
CA VAL A 193 -5.61 21.02 2.24
C VAL A 193 -4.83 22.31 2.42
N THR A 194 -5.51 23.45 2.30
CA THR A 194 -4.93 24.77 2.54
C THR A 194 -4.81 25.05 4.04
N LEU A 195 -3.82 25.87 4.42
CA LEU A 195 -3.41 26.16 5.80
C LEU A 195 -4.54 26.66 6.73
N ALA A 196 -5.67 27.12 6.19
CA ALA A 196 -6.82 27.65 6.93
C ALA A 196 -7.63 26.60 7.73
N SER A 197 -7.22 25.33 7.74
CA SER A 197 -7.99 24.22 8.36
C SER A 197 -7.15 23.29 9.24
N GLN A 198 -6.15 23.83 9.97
CA GLN A 198 -5.33 23.01 10.87
C GLN A 198 -6.16 22.44 12.04
N GLN A 199 -6.65 21.22 11.83
CA GLN A 199 -7.20 20.37 12.88
C GLN A 199 -6.08 19.63 13.62
N THR A 200 -6.32 19.20 14.85
CA THR A 200 -5.49 18.23 15.55
C THR A 200 -5.68 16.82 14.97
N LEU A 201 -4.77 15.90 15.28
CA LEU A 201 -4.91 14.49 14.90
C LEU A 201 -6.24 13.90 15.35
N ARG A 202 -6.67 14.19 16.58
CA ARG A 202 -7.94 13.69 17.13
C ARG A 202 -9.16 14.28 16.42
N GLN A 203 -9.12 15.55 16.03
CA GLN A 203 -10.19 16.20 15.28
C GLN A 203 -10.33 15.63 13.87
N ARG A 204 -9.22 15.29 13.21
CA ARG A 204 -9.26 14.62 11.90
C ARG A 204 -9.77 13.18 11.99
N MET A 205 -9.33 12.44 13.01
CA MET A 205 -9.81 11.09 13.27
C MET A 205 -11.32 11.06 13.56
N ARG A 206 -11.83 11.91 14.46
CA ARG A 206 -13.24 11.82 14.92
C ARG A 206 -14.25 12.53 14.01
N GLY A 207 -13.79 13.21 12.96
CA GLY A 207 -14.59 14.24 12.28
C GLY A 207 -14.78 15.47 13.20
N ASN A 208 -15.29 16.58 12.64
CA ASN A 208 -15.68 17.73 13.45
C ASN A 208 -16.80 17.32 14.41
N VAL A 209 -16.45 16.84 15.60
CA VAL A 209 -17.35 16.84 16.74
C VAL A 209 -17.46 18.30 17.13
N VAL A 210 -18.45 18.98 16.56
CA VAL A 210 -19.05 20.13 17.25
C VAL A 210 -19.47 19.56 18.60
N ASN A 211 -18.84 20.03 19.68
CA ASN A 211 -19.27 19.68 21.02
C ASN A 211 -20.79 19.91 21.09
N ALA A 212 -21.55 18.83 21.18
CA ALA A 212 -22.95 18.92 21.58
C ALA A 212 -22.96 19.45 23.03
N PRO A 213 -23.96 20.29 23.38
CA PRO A 213 -23.96 21.13 24.58
C PRO A 213 -23.79 20.35 25.89
#